data_AF-A0A3P7I4Z2-F1
#
_entry.id   AF-A0A3P7I4Z2-F1
#
_cell.length_a   1.000
_cell.length_b   1.000
_cell.length_c   1.000
_cell.angle_alpha   90.00
_cell.angle_beta   90.00
_cell.angle_gamma   90.00
#
_symmetry.space_group_name_H-M   'P 1'
#
loop_
_entity.id
_entity.type
_entity.pdbx_description
1 polymer ?
#
loop_
_entity_poly.entity_id
_entity_poly.type
_entity_poly.pdbx_seq_one_letter_code
_entity_poly.pdbx_strand_id
1 'polypeptide(L)'
;MQDIGKHLSIHENLDLRGAAGNLLETFAADVDTVPDLLILLNDSAGFLNKESRQRLEHRISKLIEEDLAAKEYDSNEAQVYRRLLYTSALRSSEDTYAPSIEQRYSFLAPHCRAHPIL
;
A
#
# COMPACT_ATOMS: atom_id res chain seq x y z
N MET A 1 -25.43 4.64 -25.77
CA MET A 1 -23.96 4.58 -25.67
C MET A 1 -23.58 4.68 -24.20
N GLN A 2 -23.37 3.54 -23.54
CA GLN A 2 -22.99 3.46 -22.14
C GLN A 2 -21.76 2.54 -22.02
N ASP A 3 -20.88 2.88 -21.08
CA ASP A 3 -19.96 1.97 -20.35
C ASP A 3 -18.54 1.63 -20.84
N ILE A 4 -17.96 2.32 -21.83
CA ILE A 4 -16.54 2.07 -22.19
C ILE A 4 -15.57 2.88 -21.31
N GLY A 5 -15.97 4.05 -20.80
CA GLY A 5 -15.09 4.95 -20.05
C GLY A 5 -14.66 4.44 -18.67
N LYS A 6 -15.49 3.61 -18.01
CA LYS A 6 -15.17 3.08 -16.67
C LYS A 6 -14.16 1.93 -16.72
N HIS A 7 -14.10 1.19 -17.83
CA HIS A 7 -13.26 0.00 -17.95
C HIS A 7 -11.77 0.34 -18.22
N LEU A 8 -11.51 1.49 -18.86
CA LEU A 8 -10.15 2.00 -19.08
C LEU A 8 -9.52 2.55 -17.79
N SER A 9 -10.29 3.26 -16.97
CA SER A 9 -9.80 3.84 -15.70
C SER A 9 -9.40 2.79 -14.65
N ILE A 10 -10.06 1.62 -14.64
CA ILE A 10 -9.75 0.53 -13.69
C ILE A 10 -8.45 -0.19 -14.09
N HIS A 11 -8.23 -0.40 -15.40
CA HIS A 11 -7.04 -1.10 -15.89
C HIS A 11 -5.76 -0.28 -15.68
N GLU A 12 -5.79 1.02 -15.97
CA GLU A 12 -4.65 1.91 -15.73
C GLU A 12 -4.27 1.96 -14.24
N ASN A 13 -5.25 1.87 -13.34
CA ASN A 13 -5.00 1.88 -11.89
C ASN A 13 -4.35 0.57 -11.40
N LEU A 14 -4.73 -0.58 -11.97
CA LEU A 14 -4.12 -1.88 -11.63
C LEU A 14 -2.67 -1.96 -12.13
N ASP A 15 -2.41 -1.49 -13.35
CA ASP A 15 -1.06 -1.47 -13.92
C ASP A 15 -0.15 -0.49 -13.17
N LEU A 16 -0.68 0.67 -12.74
CA LEU A 16 0.04 1.62 -11.89
C LEU A 16 0.36 1.04 -10.50
N ARG A 17 -0.58 0.31 -9.88
CA ARG A 17 -0.34 -0.37 -8.59
C ARG A 17 0.66 -1.54 -8.73
N GLY A 18 0.65 -2.23 -9.87
CA GLY A 18 1.65 -3.23 -10.23
C GLY A 18 3.05 -2.61 -10.34
N ALA A 19 3.18 -1.53 -11.11
CA ALA A 19 4.44 -0.81 -11.29
C ALA A 19 4.95 -0.20 -9.97
N ALA A 20 4.06 0.41 -9.18
CA ALA A 20 4.41 0.93 -7.86
C ALA A 20 4.86 -0.18 -6.90
N GLY A 21 4.20 -1.34 -6.93
CA GLY A 21 4.61 -2.52 -6.17
C GLY A 21 6.01 -3.01 -6.54
N ASN A 22 6.30 -3.14 -7.84
CA ASN A 22 7.63 -3.56 -8.30
C ASN A 22 8.72 -2.54 -7.93
N LEU A 23 8.41 -1.24 -8.02
CA LEU A 23 9.33 -0.18 -7.61
C LEU A 23 9.60 -0.23 -6.10
N LEU A 24 8.55 -0.41 -5.30
CA LEU A 24 8.66 -0.57 -3.85
C LEU A 24 9.45 -1.82 -3.47
N GLU A 25 9.28 -2.94 -4.17
CA GLU A 25 10.09 -4.14 -3.95
C GLU A 25 11.57 -3.89 -4.26
N THR A 26 11.86 -3.12 -5.33
CA THR A 26 13.23 -2.74 -5.68
C THR A 26 13.85 -1.85 -4.60
N PHE A 27 13.13 -0.83 -4.15
CA PHE A 27 13.60 0.02 -3.05
C PHE A 27 13.75 -0.76 -1.75
N ALA A 28 12.78 -1.64 -1.44
CA ALA A 28 12.83 -2.45 -0.25
C ALA A 28 14.06 -3.35 -0.28
N ALA A 29 14.49 -3.88 -1.44
CA ALA A 29 15.65 -4.76 -1.54
C ALA A 29 16.93 -4.15 -0.94
N ASP A 30 17.08 -2.83 -1.03
CA ASP A 30 18.23 -2.08 -0.49
C ASP A 30 18.04 -1.67 0.99
N VAL A 31 16.84 -1.83 1.54
CA VAL A 31 16.53 -1.59 2.96
C VAL A 31 16.69 -2.89 3.74
N ASP A 32 17.55 -2.86 4.76
CA ASP A 32 17.98 -4.01 5.54
C ASP A 32 17.48 -3.99 6.99
N THR A 33 16.71 -2.98 7.41
CA THR A 33 16.17 -2.91 8.77
C THR A 33 14.67 -3.21 8.83
N VAL A 34 14.24 -3.96 9.85
CA VAL A 34 12.83 -4.25 10.10
C VAL A 34 11.98 -2.98 10.31
N PRO A 35 12.41 -1.97 11.07
CA PRO A 35 11.62 -0.73 11.26
C PRO A 35 11.34 0.00 9.96
N ASP A 36 12.33 0.17 9.10
CA ASP A 36 12.18 0.91 7.84
C ASP A 36 11.23 0.18 6.87
N LEU A 37 11.34 -1.16 6.81
CA LEU A 37 10.43 -1.97 6.01
C LEU A 37 8.99 -1.95 6.55
N LEU A 38 8.80 -1.88 7.86
CA LEU A 38 7.47 -1.75 8.47
C LEU A 38 6.82 -0.39 8.16
N ILE A 39 7.61 0.69 8.20
CA ILE A 39 7.15 2.03 7.79
C ILE A 39 6.76 1.99 6.31
N LEU A 40 7.62 1.43 5.46
CA LEU A 40 7.35 1.29 4.03
C LEU A 40 6.04 0.53 3.77
N LEU A 41 5.83 -0.60 4.44
CA LEU A 41 4.62 -1.40 4.31
C LEU A 41 3.36 -0.60 4.70
N ASN A 42 3.41 0.15 5.81
CA ASN A 42 2.28 0.92 6.30
C ASN A 42 1.95 2.11 5.38
N ASP A 43 2.98 2.84 4.92
CA ASP A 43 2.80 4.02 4.07
C ASP A 43 2.38 3.66 2.65
N SER A 44 2.78 2.47 2.17
CA SER A 44 2.46 1.99 0.83
C SER A 44 1.26 1.05 0.74
N ALA A 45 0.61 0.72 1.88
CA ALA A 45 -0.46 -0.28 1.94
C ALA A 45 -1.59 -0.05 0.91
N GLY A 46 -1.97 1.20 0.67
CA GLY A 46 -3.03 1.56 -0.29
C GLY A 46 -2.62 1.52 -1.77
N PHE A 47 -1.32 1.44 -2.06
CA PHE A 47 -0.76 1.46 -3.42
C PHE A 47 -0.25 0.08 -3.85
N LEU A 48 0.10 -0.78 -2.89
CA LEU A 48 0.54 -2.14 -3.15
C LEU A 48 -0.63 -3.02 -3.60
N ASN A 49 -0.38 -3.78 -4.67
CA ASN A 49 -1.21 -4.95 -4.96
C ASN A 49 -1.01 -6.03 -3.88
N LYS A 50 -1.94 -6.98 -3.80
CA LYS A 50 -1.94 -8.04 -2.78
C LYS A 50 -0.67 -8.88 -2.79
N GLU A 51 -0.15 -9.20 -3.97
CA GLU A 51 1.00 -10.10 -4.12
C GLU A 51 2.30 -9.43 -3.64
N SER A 52 2.54 -8.18 -4.07
CA SER A 52 3.67 -7.37 -3.61
C SER A 52 3.63 -7.14 -2.10
N ARG A 53 2.44 -6.90 -1.54
CA ARG A 53 2.26 -6.79 -0.09
C ARG A 53 2.66 -8.07 0.63
N GLN A 54 2.17 -9.22 0.18
CA GLN A 54 2.51 -10.52 0.77
C GLN A 54 4.00 -10.83 0.69
N ARG A 55 4.67 -10.47 -0.42
CA ARG A 55 6.12 -10.60 -0.55
C ARG A 55 6.86 -9.73 0.47
N LEU A 56 6.46 -8.47 0.62
CA LEU A 56 7.06 -7.55 1.59
C LEU A 56 6.83 -8.03 3.04
N GLU A 57 5.62 -8.46 3.38
CA GLU A 57 5.30 -9.03 4.69
C GLU A 57 6.14 -10.28 5.00
N HIS A 58 6.27 -11.18 4.03
CA HIS A 58 7.09 -12.37 4.18
C HIS A 58 8.57 -12.03 4.40
N ARG A 59 9.08 -11.05 3.67
CA ARG A 59 10.47 -10.57 3.82
C ARG A 59 10.71 -9.96 5.20
N ILE A 60 9.81 -9.11 5.69
CA ILE A 60 9.91 -8.52 7.03
C ILE A 60 9.90 -9.62 8.10
N SER A 61 8.98 -10.59 7.97
CA SER A 61 8.90 -11.74 8.89
C SER A 61 10.21 -12.53 8.93
N LYS A 62 10.78 -12.82 7.76
CA LYS A 62 12.06 -13.53 7.63
C LYS A 62 13.21 -12.77 8.29
N LEU A 63 13.28 -11.46 8.06
CA LEU A 63 14.32 -10.59 8.63
C LEU A 63 14.24 -10.56 10.17
N ILE A 64 13.03 -10.49 10.74
CA ILE A 64 12.84 -10.57 12.21
C ILE A 64 13.43 -11.86 12.79
N GLU A 65 13.21 -13.01 12.14
CA GLU A 65 13.75 -14.29 12.60
C GLU A 65 15.28 -14.37 12.43
N GLU A 66 15.81 -13.81 11.34
CA GLU A 66 17.25 -13.74 11.07
C GLU A 66 17.96 -12.88 12.12
N ASP A 67 17.43 -11.70 12.44
CA ASP A 67 18.00 -10.77 13.42
C ASP A 67 17.88 -11.31 14.85
N LEU A 68 16.78 -12.01 15.16
CA LEU A 68 16.62 -12.72 16.44
C LEU A 68 17.64 -13.87 16.57
N ALA A 69 17.89 -14.62 15.49
CA ALA A 69 18.87 -15.71 15.47
C ALA A 69 20.32 -15.17 15.56
N ALA A 70 20.59 -14.03 14.92
CA ALA A 70 21.86 -13.31 15.00
C ALA A 70 22.09 -12.61 16.35
N LYS A 71 21.06 -12.56 17.21
CA LYS A 71 21.04 -11.82 18.49
C LYS A 71 21.18 -10.30 18.32
N GLU A 72 20.80 -9.78 17.16
CA GLU A 72 20.66 -8.34 16.94
C GLU A 72 19.39 -7.81 17.61
N TYR A 73 18.33 -8.62 17.63
CA TYR A 73 17.14 -8.37 18.43
C TYR A 73 17.04 -9.32 19.63
N ASP A 74 16.49 -8.81 20.73
CA ASP A 74 16.02 -9.66 21.81
C ASP A 74 14.61 -10.21 21.52
N SER A 75 14.20 -11.19 22.33
CA SER A 75 12.89 -11.84 22.18
C SER A 75 11.70 -10.87 22.32
N ASN A 76 11.85 -9.80 23.09
CA ASN A 76 10.79 -8.81 23.29
C ASN A 76 10.69 -7.88 22.09
N GLU A 77 11.83 -7.39 21.60
CA GLU A 77 11.92 -6.54 20.42
C GLU A 77 11.39 -7.26 19.18
N ALA A 78 11.81 -8.50 18.94
CA ALA A 78 11.25 -9.33 17.87
C ALA A 78 9.74 -9.53 18.02
N GLN A 79 9.23 -9.69 19.25
CA GLN A 79 7.79 -9.81 19.51
C GLN A 79 7.03 -8.51 19.20
N VAL A 80 7.62 -7.33 19.47
CA VAL A 80 7.04 -6.04 19.10
C VAL A 80 6.92 -5.94 17.58
N TYR A 81 7.98 -6.25 16.83
CA TYR A 81 7.94 -6.19 15.37
C TYR A 81 6.95 -7.17 14.75
N ARG A 82 6.84 -8.40 15.28
CA ARG A 82 5.81 -9.37 14.84
C ARG A 82 4.40 -8.83 15.05
N ARG A 83 4.13 -8.18 16.19
CA ARG A 83 2.81 -7.56 16.46
C ARG A 83 2.53 -6.40 15.52
N LEU A 84 3.53 -5.56 15.23
CA LEU A 84 3.39 -4.45 14.29
C LEU A 84 3.08 -4.96 12.87
N LEU A 85 3.83 -5.96 12.40
CA LEU A 85 3.58 -6.60 11.11
C LEU A 85 2.15 -7.16 11.01
N TYR A 86 1.70 -7.88 12.05
CA TYR A 86 0.35 -8.42 12.12
C TYR A 86 -0.73 -7.32 12.08
N THR A 87 -0.51 -6.22 12.79
CA THR A 87 -1.43 -5.07 12.81
C THR A 87 -1.54 -4.42 11.43
N SER A 88 -0.41 -4.25 10.74
CA SER A 88 -0.37 -3.72 9.38
C SER A 88 -1.12 -4.62 8.39
N ALA A 89 -0.94 -5.94 8.50
CA ALA A 89 -1.66 -6.90 7.66
C ALA A 89 -3.18 -6.82 7.87
N LEU A 90 -3.64 -6.70 9.11
CA LEU A 90 -5.07 -6.57 9.43
C LEU A 90 -5.70 -5.29 8.86
N ARG A 91 -5.09 -4.12 9.06
CA ARG A 91 -5.60 -2.83 8.56
C ARG A 91 -5.81 -2.85 7.05
N SER A 92 -4.89 -3.52 6.36
CA SER A 92 -4.88 -3.61 4.90
C SER A 92 -6.02 -4.47 4.31
N SER A 93 -6.69 -5.28 5.15
CA SER A 93 -7.87 -6.08 4.77
C SER A 93 -9.18 -5.27 4.84
N GLU A 94 -9.22 -4.24 5.68
CA GLU A 94 -10.34 -3.30 5.81
C GLU A 94 -10.40 -2.31 4.64
N ASP A 95 -9.25 -1.98 4.04
CA ASP A 95 -9.11 -1.04 2.91
C ASP A 95 -9.68 -1.54 1.56
N THR A 96 -10.38 -2.67 1.54
CA THR A 96 -11.15 -3.12 0.36
C THR A 96 -12.27 -2.11 -0.01
N TYR A 97 -12.56 -1.12 0.85
CA TYR A 97 -13.48 0.00 0.63
C TYR A 97 -12.79 1.36 0.49
N ALA A 98 -11.60 1.45 -0.12
CA ALA A 98 -11.06 2.77 -0.49
C ALA A 98 -11.90 3.38 -1.63
N PRO A 99 -12.66 4.47 -1.41
CA PRO A 99 -13.41 5.13 -2.47
C PRO A 99 -12.44 5.63 -3.55
N SER A 100 -12.77 5.39 -4.82
CA SER A 100 -11.99 5.86 -5.97
C SER A 100 -11.65 7.34 -5.82
N ILE A 101 -10.48 7.77 -6.30
CA ILE A 101 -10.02 9.17 -6.20
C ILE A 101 -11.09 10.16 -6.70
N GLU A 102 -11.91 9.78 -7.68
CA GLU A 102 -13.06 10.57 -8.15
C GLU A 102 -14.09 10.92 -7.05
N GLN A 103 -14.30 10.04 -6.07
CA GLN A 103 -15.18 10.28 -4.92
C GLN A 103 -14.54 11.18 -3.87
N ARG A 104 -13.21 11.31 -3.83
CA ARG A 104 -12.50 12.25 -2.94
C ARG A 104 -12.56 13.70 -3.44
N TYR A 105 -12.73 13.91 -4.74
CA TYR A 105 -12.74 15.24 -5.36
C TYR A 105 -14.11 15.71 -5.85
N SER A 106 -15.18 14.94 -5.67
CA SER A 106 -16.55 15.38 -5.96
C SER A 106 -17.01 16.57 -5.10
N PHE A 107 -16.33 16.84 -3.98
CA PHE A 107 -16.52 18.05 -3.16
C PHE A 107 -15.77 19.30 -3.66
N LEU A 108 -14.86 19.15 -4.63
CA LEU A 108 -14.01 20.24 -5.13
C LEU A 108 -14.36 20.70 -6.54
N ALA A 109 -15.41 20.18 -7.18
CA ALA A 109 -15.93 20.75 -8.40
C ALA A 109 -16.64 22.08 -8.07
N PRO A 110 -16.10 23.26 -8.46
CA PRO A 110 -16.86 24.49 -8.38
C PRO A 110 -18.03 24.35 -9.37
N HIS A 111 -19.23 24.68 -8.93
CA HIS A 111 -20.36 24.90 -9.81
C HIS A 111 -20.01 26.01 -10.82
N CYS A 112 -19.44 25.65 -11.96
CA CYS A 112 -19.45 26.48 -13.16
C CYS A 112 -20.88 26.48 -13.71
N ARG A 113 -21.75 27.29 -13.08
CA ARG A 113 -22.98 27.75 -13.72
C ARG A 113 -22.56 28.64 -14.89
N ALA A 114 -22.55 28.06 -16.09
CA ALA A 114 -22.59 28.85 -17.31
C ALA A 114 -23.90 29.64 -17.31
N HIS A 115 -23.81 30.96 -17.10
CA HIS A 115 -24.88 31.88 -17.45
C HIS A 115 -24.91 31.99 -18.98
N PRO A 116 -26.08 31.82 -19.63
CA PRO A 116 -26.21 32.19 -21.03
C PRO A 116 -26.20 33.72 -21.15
N ILE A 117 -25.21 34.25 -21.87
CA ILE A 117 -25.25 35.63 -22.35
C ILE A 117 -26.22 35.63 -23.53
N LEU A 118 -27.33 36.35 -23.38
CA LEU A 118 -28.22 36.77 -24.47
C LEU A 118 -27.54 37.84 -25.31
#